data_AF-A0A6N8U091-F1
#
_entry.id   AF-A0A6N8U091-F1
#
_cell.length_a   1.000
_cell.length_b   1.000
_cell.length_c   1.000
_cell.angle_alpha   90.00
_cell.angle_beta   90.00
_cell.angle_gamma   90.00
#
_symmetry.space_group_name_H-M   'P 1'
#
loop_
_entity.id
_entity.type
_entity.pdbx_description
1 polymer ?
#
loop_
_entity_poly.entity_id
_entity_poly.type
_entity_poly.pdbx_seq_one_letter_code
_entity_poly.pdbx_strand_id
1 'polypeptide(L)'
;MSCRYSLSNFFFTILVPILLMAGVLVWGIFDIYRNGSAPLNNLVLVAMPFMLFMSIVGINNPARVNVNEEGMTLSLGLIKHSYKWSHVKSVKVKDYAYIGKFYFSIDSSNHFFGGRYWISGSISDSQDLKTMLIGLADAERNQDVECGS
;
A
#
# COMPACT_ATOMS: atom_id res chain seq x y z
N MET A 1 14.62 -10.59 6.21
CA MET A 1 13.32 -11.28 6.10
C MET A 1 12.65 -10.92 4.78
N SER A 2 12.00 -11.86 4.09
CA SER A 2 11.37 -11.59 2.79
C SER A 2 9.96 -12.18 2.76
N CYS A 3 8.95 -11.31 2.73
CA CYS A 3 7.53 -11.68 2.68
C CYS A 3 7.02 -11.57 1.24
N ARG A 4 6.30 -12.60 0.77
CA ARG A 4 5.74 -12.61 -0.59
C ARG A 4 4.33 -13.18 -0.59
N TYR A 5 3.46 -12.54 -1.37
CA TYR A 5 2.12 -13.09 -1.61
C TYR A 5 2.19 -14.35 -2.47
N SER A 6 1.36 -15.35 -2.13
CA SER A 6 1.01 -16.44 -3.04
C SER A 6 0.36 -15.88 -4.30
N LEU A 7 0.58 -16.54 -5.44
CA LEU A 7 0.12 -16.09 -6.75
C LEU A 7 -1.41 -15.86 -6.78
N SER A 8 -2.17 -16.75 -6.12
CA SER A 8 -3.63 -16.63 -6.00
C SER A 8 -4.06 -15.37 -5.23
N ASN A 9 -3.45 -15.10 -4.08
CA ASN A 9 -3.84 -13.94 -3.26
C ASN A 9 -3.43 -12.62 -3.91
N PHE A 10 -2.32 -12.59 -4.66
CA PHE A 10 -1.94 -11.45 -5.48
C PHE A 10 -3.02 -11.14 -6.53
N PHE A 11 -3.53 -12.17 -7.23
CA PHE A 11 -4.59 -12.00 -8.23
C PHE A 11 -5.86 -11.39 -7.62
N PHE A 12 -6.39 -11.95 -6.54
CA PHE A 12 -7.65 -11.47 -5.97
C PHE A 12 -7.54 -10.16 -5.19
N THR A 13 -6.41 -9.89 -4.55
CA THR A 13 -6.26 -8.72 -3.67
C THR A 13 -5.84 -7.47 -4.44
N ILE A 14 -5.09 -7.64 -5.54
CA ILE A 14 -4.46 -6.52 -6.24
C ILE A 14 -4.93 -6.47 -7.70
N LEU A 15 -4.84 -7.58 -8.44
CA LEU A 15 -5.10 -7.56 -9.88
C LEU A 15 -6.59 -7.38 -10.19
N VAL A 16 -7.48 -8.12 -9.53
CA VAL A 16 -8.93 -8.06 -9.78
C VAL A 16 -9.50 -6.65 -9.56
N PRO A 17 -9.22 -5.94 -8.45
CA PRO A 17 -9.67 -4.56 -8.28
C PRO A 17 -9.17 -3.61 -9.36
N ILE A 18 -7.89 -3.73 -9.76
CA ILE A 18 -7.31 -2.89 -10.81
C ILE A 18 -7.99 -3.15 -12.16
N LEU A 19 -8.23 -4.42 -12.51
CA LEU A 19 -8.93 -4.79 -13.73
C LEU A 19 -10.39 -4.33 -13.73
N LEU A 20 -11.09 -4.41 -12.60
CA LEU A 20 -12.45 -3.90 -12.47
C LEU A 20 -12.50 -2.38 -12.66
N MET A 21 -11.60 -1.63 -12.02
CA MET A 21 -11.50 -0.17 -12.21
C MET A 21 -11.19 0.20 -13.66
N ALA A 22 -10.26 -0.52 -14.30
CA ALA A 22 -9.96 -0.33 -15.71
C ALA A 22 -11.16 -0.66 -16.61
N GLY A 23 -11.89 -1.74 -16.31
CA GLY A 23 -13.10 -2.12 -17.02
C GLY A 23 -14.20 -1.07 -16.92
N VAL A 24 -14.43 -0.51 -15.73
CA VAL A 24 -15.40 0.59 -15.51
C VAL A 24 -14.98 1.85 -16.29
N LEU A 25 -13.69 2.17 -16.33
CA LEU A 25 -13.20 3.29 -17.11
C LEU A 25 -13.43 3.08 -18.62
N VAL A 26 -13.10 1.90 -19.15
CA VAL A 26 -13.33 1.56 -20.57
C VAL A 26 -14.82 1.60 -20.89
N TRP A 27 -15.66 1.07 -20.02
CA TRP A 27 -17.11 1.14 -20.17
C TRP A 27 -17.60 2.59 -20.20
N GLY A 28 -17.15 3.44 -19.28
CA GLY A 28 -17.53 4.86 -19.25
C GLY A 28 -17.12 5.62 -20.52
N ILE A 29 -15.93 5.35 -21.05
CA ILE A 29 -15.47 5.91 -22.34
C ILE A 29 -16.36 5.44 -23.49
N PHE A 30 -16.68 4.15 -23.51
CA PHE A 30 -17.52 3.55 -24.56
C PHE A 30 -18.95 4.07 -24.54
N ASP A 31 -19.51 4.26 -23.34
CA ASP A 31 -20.87 4.81 -23.17
C ASP A 31 -20.94 6.26 -23.64
N ILE A 32 -19.91 7.08 -23.34
CA ILE A 32 -19.82 8.45 -23.89
C ILE A 32 -19.78 8.45 -25.41
N TYR A 33 -19.03 7.53 -26.01
CA TYR A 33 -18.92 7.43 -27.46
C TYR A 33 -20.25 7.05 -28.13
N ARG A 34 -21.06 6.19 -27.51
CA ARG A 34 -22.34 5.72 -28.09
C ARG A 34 -23.55 6.60 -27.77
N ASN A 35 -23.67 7.02 -26.52
CA ASN A 35 -24.88 7.64 -25.97
C ASN A 35 -24.69 9.12 -25.61
N GLY A 36 -23.47 9.65 -25.77
CA GLY A 36 -23.11 11.01 -25.38
C GLY A 36 -22.76 11.13 -23.89
N SER A 37 -22.48 12.35 -23.45
CA SER A 37 -22.02 12.61 -22.08
C SER A 37 -23.18 12.63 -21.09
N ALA A 38 -23.21 11.66 -20.17
CA ALA A 38 -24.04 11.68 -18.98
C ALA A 38 -23.22 12.13 -17.75
N PRO A 39 -23.84 12.71 -16.70
CA PRO A 39 -23.14 13.13 -15.49
C PRO A 39 -22.31 12.02 -14.83
N LEU A 40 -22.83 10.79 -14.83
CA LEU A 40 -22.13 9.62 -14.27
C LEU A 40 -20.85 9.29 -15.05
N ASN A 41 -20.89 9.38 -16.38
CA ASN A 41 -19.76 9.05 -17.22
C ASN A 41 -18.62 10.06 -17.05
N ASN A 42 -18.95 11.34 -16.90
CA ASN A 42 -17.95 12.39 -16.61
C ASN A 42 -17.28 12.16 -15.26
N LEU A 43 -18.04 11.74 -14.24
CA LEU A 43 -17.48 11.38 -12.94
C LEU A 43 -16.52 10.20 -13.06
N VAL A 44 -16.92 9.14 -13.78
CA VAL A 44 -16.06 7.98 -14.05
C VAL A 44 -14.78 8.40 -14.76
N LEU A 45 -14.88 9.28 -15.77
CA LEU A 45 -13.75 9.76 -16.57
C LEU A 45 -12.71 10.52 -15.73
N VAL A 46 -13.13 11.25 -14.70
CA VAL A 46 -12.23 12.03 -13.84
C VAL A 46 -11.74 11.19 -12.66
N ALA A 47 -12.65 10.47 -11.98
CA ALA A 47 -12.32 9.76 -10.74
C ALA A 47 -11.53 8.48 -10.97
N MET A 48 -11.85 7.69 -12.00
CA MET A 48 -11.19 6.39 -12.21
C MET A 48 -9.71 6.50 -12.57
N PRO A 49 -9.25 7.41 -13.46
CA PRO A 49 -7.83 7.56 -13.72
C PRO A 49 -7.06 7.97 -12.47
N PHE A 50 -7.62 8.86 -11.65
CA PHE A 50 -7.02 9.26 -10.39
C PHE A 50 -6.92 8.10 -9.39
N MET A 51 -7.99 7.30 -9.23
CA MET A 51 -7.96 6.11 -8.36
C MET A 51 -6.99 5.03 -8.86
N LEU A 52 -6.92 4.79 -10.18
CA LEU A 52 -5.97 3.87 -10.78
C LEU A 52 -4.53 4.34 -10.55
N PHE A 53 -4.26 5.62 -10.77
CA PHE A 53 -2.96 6.22 -10.51
C PHE A 53 -2.56 6.06 -9.04
N MET A 54 -3.44 6.39 -8.10
CA MET A 54 -3.18 6.24 -6.66
C MET A 54 -2.99 4.78 -6.24
N SER A 55 -3.70 3.84 -6.87
CA SER A 55 -3.57 2.40 -6.58
C SER A 55 -2.21 1.84 -7.01
N ILE A 56 -1.66 2.36 -8.12
CA ILE A 56 -0.39 1.91 -8.70
C ILE A 56 0.80 2.62 -8.04
N VAL A 57 0.78 3.96 -8.00
CA VAL A 57 1.90 4.77 -7.51
C VAL A 57 2.04 4.68 -6.00
N GLY A 58 0.95 4.62 -5.25
CA GLY A 58 1.02 4.50 -3.78
C GLY A 58 1.58 3.17 -3.29
N ILE A 59 1.61 2.13 -4.14
CA ILE A 59 1.93 0.75 -3.77
C ILE A 59 1.16 0.33 -2.49
N ASN A 60 -0.10 0.77 -2.36
CA ASN A 60 -0.88 0.59 -1.13
C ASN A 60 -1.01 -0.89 -0.73
N ASN A 61 -0.90 -1.81 -1.68
CA ASN A 61 -0.86 -3.26 -1.45
C ASN A 61 0.41 -3.82 -2.11
N PRO A 62 1.56 -3.86 -1.42
CA PRO A 62 2.80 -4.38 -1.98
C PRO A 62 2.68 -5.88 -2.25
N ALA A 63 3.23 -6.36 -3.36
CA ALA A 63 3.26 -7.80 -3.68
C ALA A 63 4.40 -8.54 -2.95
N ARG A 64 5.48 -7.82 -2.63
CA ARG A 64 6.61 -8.34 -1.86
C ARG A 64 7.14 -7.27 -0.92
N VAL A 65 7.56 -7.70 0.27
CA VAL A 65 8.22 -6.87 1.28
C VAL A 65 9.54 -7.55 1.62
N ASN A 66 10.66 -6.87 1.42
CA ASN A 66 11.98 -7.36 1.80
C ASN A 66 12.55 -6.44 2.86
N VAL A 67 13.02 -7.01 3.95
CA VAL A 67 13.55 -6.31 5.12
C VAL A 67 14.97 -6.80 5.39
N ASN A 68 15.91 -5.88 5.49
CA ASN A 68 17.30 -6.14 5.84
C ASN A 68 17.76 -5.17 6.94
N GLU A 69 19.04 -5.28 7.33
CA GLU A 69 19.64 -4.47 8.39
C GLU A 69 19.70 -2.98 8.02
N GLU A 70 19.76 -2.65 6.72
CA GLU A 70 19.85 -1.26 6.25
C GLU A 70 18.47 -0.59 6.08
N GLY A 71 17.41 -1.37 5.85
CA GLY A 71 16.12 -0.84 5.49
C GLY A 71 15.04 -1.86 5.12
N MET A 72 14.02 -1.35 4.45
CA MET A 72 12.92 -2.13 3.91
C MET A 72 12.58 -1.69 2.48
N THR A 73 12.35 -2.67 1.61
CA THR A 73 11.87 -2.46 0.25
C THR A 73 10.51 -3.12 0.05
N LEU A 74 9.54 -2.32 -0.34
CA LEU A 74 8.22 -2.76 -0.80
C LEU A 74 8.19 -2.75 -2.32
N SER A 75 7.56 -3.75 -2.94
CA SER A 75 7.47 -3.80 -4.41
C SER A 75 6.14 -4.30 -4.91
N LEU A 76 5.68 -3.69 -6.02
CA LEU A 76 4.53 -4.09 -6.80
C LEU A 76 4.95 -4.19 -8.27
N GLY A 77 5.34 -5.40 -8.70
CA GLY A 77 5.89 -5.61 -10.05
C GLY A 77 7.20 -4.85 -10.26
N LEU A 78 7.17 -3.87 -11.17
CA LEU A 78 8.33 -3.02 -11.50
C LEU A 78 8.48 -1.82 -10.55
N ILE A 79 7.40 -1.41 -9.87
CA ILE A 79 7.40 -0.26 -8.97
C ILE A 79 7.89 -0.70 -7.59
N LYS A 80 8.79 0.09 -6.99
CA LYS A 80 9.39 -0.21 -5.68
C LYS A 80 9.48 1.04 -4.82
N HIS A 81 9.17 0.91 -3.54
CA HIS A 81 9.45 1.90 -2.51
C HIS A 81 10.51 1.34 -1.56
N SER A 82 11.66 2.01 -1.49
CA SER A 82 12.76 1.63 -0.60
C SER A 82 12.93 2.67 0.49
N TYR A 83 12.97 2.20 1.73
CA TYR A 83 13.17 2.98 2.94
C TYR A 83 14.47 2.53 3.59
N LYS A 84 15.35 3.47 3.93
CA LYS A 84 16.49 3.22 4.81
C LYS A 84 16.06 3.53 6.23
N TRP A 85 16.42 2.68 7.20
CA TRP A 85 16.04 2.89 8.60
C TRP A 85 16.55 4.23 9.14
N SER A 86 17.73 4.67 8.70
CA SER A 86 18.30 5.98 9.05
C SER A 86 17.46 7.19 8.64
N HIS A 87 16.54 7.03 7.67
CA HIS A 87 15.70 8.12 7.16
C HIS A 87 14.23 7.96 7.56
N VAL A 88 13.90 6.93 8.34
CA VAL A 88 12.56 6.76 8.89
C VAL A 88 12.40 7.69 10.08
N LYS A 89 11.33 8.49 10.05
CA LYS A 89 10.98 9.44 11.11
C LYS A 89 9.93 8.90 12.05
N SER A 90 8.95 8.19 11.49
CA SER A 90 7.93 7.55 12.30
C SER A 90 7.36 6.32 11.60
N VAL A 91 7.00 5.31 12.40
CA VAL A 91 6.24 4.15 11.98
C VAL A 91 4.94 4.08 12.78
N LYS A 92 3.81 3.89 12.08
CA LYS A 92 2.52 3.64 12.74
C LYS A 92 1.94 2.35 12.21
N VAL A 93 1.53 1.47 13.12
CA VAL A 93 0.89 0.19 12.78
C VAL A 93 -0.54 0.20 13.32
N LYS A 94 -1.49 -0.24 12.51
CA LYS A 94 -2.87 -0.47 12.91
C LYS A 94 -3.28 -1.89 12.52
N ASP A 95 -3.68 -2.66 13.50
CA ASP A 95 -4.15 -4.01 13.28
C ASP A 95 -5.64 -4.04 12.95
N TYR A 96 -6.01 -4.80 11.93
CA TYR A 96 -7.39 -4.99 11.50
C TYR A 96 -7.69 -6.50 11.47
N ALA A 97 -7.61 -7.12 12.65
CA ALA A 97 -7.78 -8.56 12.83
C ALA A 97 -9.10 -9.09 12.23
N TYR A 98 -10.18 -8.31 12.27
CA TYR A 98 -11.50 -8.68 11.73
C TYR A 98 -11.53 -8.93 10.20
N ILE A 99 -10.59 -8.37 9.45
CA ILE A 99 -10.41 -8.62 8.00
C ILE A 99 -9.12 -9.40 7.69
N GLY A 100 -8.41 -9.86 8.73
CA GLY A 100 -7.13 -10.55 8.57
C GLY A 100 -6.10 -9.71 7.83
N LYS A 101 -6.09 -8.39 8.06
CA LYS A 101 -5.11 -7.46 7.48
C LYS A 101 -4.54 -6.58 8.58
N PHE A 102 -3.36 -6.02 8.33
CA PHE A 102 -2.86 -4.90 9.09
C PHE A 102 -2.43 -3.79 8.14
N TYR A 103 -2.50 -2.58 8.64
CA TYR A 103 -2.05 -1.38 7.97
C TYR A 103 -0.80 -0.88 8.66
N PHE A 104 0.14 -0.36 7.91
CA PHE A 104 1.19 0.44 8.49
C PHE A 104 1.52 1.65 7.62
N SER A 105 1.96 2.72 8.27
CA SER A 105 2.50 3.89 7.60
C SER A 105 3.91 4.18 8.06
N ILE A 106 4.77 4.54 7.12
CA ILE A 106 6.16 4.92 7.34
C ILE A 106 6.32 6.34 6.82
N ASP A 107 6.64 7.26 7.73
CA ASP A 107 7.08 8.59 7.38
C ASP A 107 8.59 8.58 7.18
N SER A 108 9.04 9.06 6.03
CA SER A 108 10.45 9.19 5.70
C SER A 108 10.68 10.49 4.96
N SER A 109 11.79 11.16 5.25
CA SER A 109 12.19 12.43 4.62
C SER A 109 12.29 12.37 3.10
N ASN A 110 12.41 11.16 2.52
CA ASN A 110 12.79 10.97 1.12
C ASN A 110 11.70 10.33 0.25
N HIS A 111 10.44 10.23 0.71
CA HIS A 111 9.34 9.66 -0.09
C HIS A 111 8.05 10.50 0.02
N PHE A 112 7.62 11.10 -1.09
CA PHE A 112 6.36 11.84 -1.18
C PHE A 112 5.15 10.96 -1.57
N PHE A 113 5.36 9.90 -2.35
CA PHE A 113 4.30 9.10 -2.96
C PHE A 113 4.16 7.69 -2.39
N GLY A 114 4.59 7.48 -1.14
CA GLY A 114 4.49 6.19 -0.46
C GLY A 114 4.26 6.37 1.04
N GLY A 115 4.43 5.29 1.79
CA GLY A 115 4.43 5.34 3.26
C GLY A 115 3.09 4.95 3.85
N ARG A 116 2.18 4.34 3.09
CA ARG A 116 0.91 3.78 3.58
C ARG A 116 0.66 2.45 2.91
N TYR A 117 0.62 1.39 3.70
CA TYR A 117 0.64 0.02 3.19
C TYR A 117 -0.36 -0.85 3.91
N TRP A 118 -1.07 -1.67 3.15
CA TRP A 118 -1.95 -2.72 3.61
C TRP A 118 -1.30 -4.07 3.34
N ILE A 119 -1.16 -4.87 4.40
CA ILE A 119 -0.63 -6.22 4.33
C ILE A 119 -1.71 -7.17 4.81
N SER A 120 -2.02 -8.17 3.99
CA SER A 120 -2.85 -9.28 4.41
C SER A 120 -2.05 -10.22 5.31
N GLY A 121 -2.68 -10.72 6.38
CA GLY A 121 -2.14 -11.78 7.22
C GLY A 121 -1.86 -13.08 6.47
N SER A 122 -2.41 -13.23 5.26
CA SER A 122 -2.13 -14.34 4.35
C SER A 122 -0.78 -14.26 3.61
N ILE A 123 -0.05 -13.13 3.71
CA ILE A 123 1.33 -13.08 3.22
C ILE A 123 2.22 -13.96 4.11
N SER A 124 3.24 -14.61 3.55
CA SER A 124 4.21 -15.36 4.35
C SER A 124 4.89 -14.43 5.36
N ASP A 125 5.09 -14.91 6.59
CA ASP A 125 5.78 -14.18 7.67
C ASP A 125 5.15 -12.81 8.00
N SER A 126 3.83 -12.69 7.77
CA SER A 126 3.06 -11.48 8.03
C SER A 126 3.08 -11.07 9.51
N GLN A 127 3.08 -12.05 10.40
CA GLN A 127 3.12 -11.84 11.85
C GLN A 127 4.49 -11.36 12.32
N ASP A 128 5.56 -11.90 11.74
CA ASP A 128 6.93 -11.46 12.04
C ASP A 128 7.15 -10.02 11.58
N LEU A 129 6.66 -9.68 10.37
CA LEU A 129 6.69 -8.30 9.86
C LEU A 129 5.92 -7.35 10.76
N LYS A 130 4.71 -7.74 11.17
CA LYS A 130 3.87 -6.93 12.05
C LYS A 130 4.55 -6.71 13.40
N THR A 131 5.11 -7.77 14.00
CA THR A 131 5.80 -7.70 15.30
C THR A 131 7.02 -6.78 15.24
N MET A 132 7.83 -6.91 14.18
CA MET A 132 8.96 -6.02 13.94
C MET A 132 8.53 -4.55 13.83
N LEU A 133 7.48 -4.26 13.05
CA LEU A 133 7.00 -2.89 12.86
C LEU A 133 6.39 -2.29 14.14
N ILE A 134 5.74 -3.09 14.96
CA ILE A 134 5.25 -2.66 16.28
C ILE A 134 6.44 -2.33 17.19
N GLY A 135 7.46 -3.19 17.23
CA GLY A 135 8.67 -2.95 18.01
C GLY A 135 9.39 -1.66 17.62
N LEU A 136 9.46 -1.35 16.31
CA LEU A 136 9.98 -0.07 15.82
C LEU A 136 9.12 1.12 16.28
N ALA A 137 7.80 1.01 16.15
CA ALA A 137 6.89 2.08 16.55
C ALA A 137 6.92 2.38 18.07
N ASP A 138 7.16 1.36 18.90
CA ASP A 138 7.25 1.52 20.35
C ASP A 138 8.63 2.04 20.80
N ALA A 139 9.71 1.66 20.10
CA ALA A 139 11.05 2.21 20.35
C ALA A 139 11.11 3.72 20.08
N GLU A 140 10.50 4.18 18.98
CA GLU A 140 10.36 5.61 18.69
C GLU A 140 9.57 6.34 19.80
N ARG A 141 8.46 5.74 20.24
CA ARG A 141 7.61 6.34 21.28
C ARG A 141 8.35 6.51 22.62
N ASN A 142 9.23 5.58 22.97
CA ASN A 142 10.02 5.67 24.20
C ASN A 142 11.15 6.71 24.11
N GLN A 143 11.76 6.89 22.93
CA GLN A 143 12.74 7.97 22.71
C GLN A 143 12.12 9.37 22.83
N ASP A 144 10.90 9.55 22.34
CA ASP A 144 10.18 10.82 22.46
C ASP A 144 9.83 11.16 23.93
N VAL A 145 9.68 10.15 24.79
CA VAL A 145 9.37 10.33 26.23
C VAL A 145 10.62 10.71 27.03
N GLU A 146 11.80 10.17 26.70
CA GLU A 146 13.05 10.46 27.41
C GLU A 146 13.66 11.83 27.06
N CYS A 147 13.42 12.36 25.86
CA CYS A 147 13.87 13.72 25.49
C CYS A 147 12.88 14.83 25.86
N GLY A 148 11.69 14.47 26.36
CA GLY A 148 10.62 15.40 26.76
C GLY A 148 10.52 15.67 28.27
N SER A 149 11.40 15.07 29.08
CA SER A 149 11.52 15.25 30.53
C SER A 149 12.78 16.02 30.91
#